data_AF-A0A7K3D1H1-F1
#
_entry.id   AF-A0A7K3D1H1-F1
#
_cell.length_a   1.000
_cell.length_b   1.000
_cell.length_c   1.000
_cell.angle_alpha   90.00
_cell.angle_beta   90.00
_cell.angle_gamma   90.00
#
_symmetry.space_group_name_H-M   'P 1'
#
loop_
_entity.id
_entity.type
_entity.pdbx_description
1 polymer ?
#
loop_
_entity_poly.entity_id
_entity_poly.type
_entity_poly.pdbx_seq_one_letter_code
_entity_poly.pdbx_strand_id
1 'polypeptide(L)'
;MLLAAVTACGSDDGDPDEKSAAKKDSASKQNDCTDEYLSQKEWMDHCAEESSGTGGDGTAGLAKTLKLGEPAQTIGDEGVGVLQITPDTVVYVKEGGGEKSANGVFAVATMKVKAMTGAPAAQSAPITGDGWKWIAPDGEAIGFDSGNSTNVTLDKYSSGGEVQPGTYEWGSEVFDLTAAQAKGGTLLYTDGEGTAYRWKMPATDTGPNVAEVKKQLAD
;
A
#
# COMPACT_ATOMS: atom_id res chain seq x y z
N MET A 1 29.83 48.87 31.93
CA MET A 1 28.71 49.75 32.34
C MET A 1 27.48 49.23 31.60
N LEU A 2 26.36 48.80 32.17
CA LEU A 2 25.72 48.71 33.49
C LEU A 2 24.87 47.42 33.41
N LEU A 3 25.02 46.44 34.30
CA LEU A 3 24.22 46.18 35.51
C LEU A 3 22.83 45.54 35.29
N ALA A 4 22.65 44.43 36.02
CA ALA A 4 21.54 43.50 36.10
C ALA A 4 20.26 44.04 36.77
N ALA A 5 19.15 43.31 36.65
CA ALA A 5 18.25 43.05 37.77
C ALA A 5 17.37 41.80 37.52
N VAL A 6 17.54 40.81 38.39
CA VAL A 6 16.61 39.70 38.65
C VAL A 6 15.67 40.18 39.76
N THR A 7 14.37 39.92 39.64
CA THR A 7 13.42 39.98 40.76
C THR A 7 12.70 38.65 40.91
N ALA A 8 12.78 38.13 42.12
CA ALA A 8 12.21 36.89 42.61
C ALA A 8 10.89 37.12 43.37
N CYS A 9 10.31 36.00 43.84
CA CYS A 9 9.15 35.80 44.73
C CYS A 9 7.77 35.68 44.03
N GLY A 10 6.95 34.65 44.30
CA GLY A 10 7.02 33.67 45.39
C GLY A 10 6.06 32.49 45.24
N SER A 11 6.33 31.48 46.07
CA SER A 11 5.49 30.33 46.43
C SER A 11 4.58 30.72 47.61
N ASP A 12 3.34 30.19 47.70
CA ASP A 12 2.86 29.36 48.83
C ASP A 12 1.37 28.97 48.67
N ASP A 13 1.02 27.88 49.36
CA ASP A 13 -0.15 27.00 49.29
C ASP A 13 -1.54 27.56 49.67
N GLY A 14 -2.60 26.88 49.20
CA GLY A 14 -3.96 26.99 49.75
C GLY A 14 -5.07 26.28 48.96
N ASP A 15 -5.35 25.01 49.29
CA ASP A 15 -6.65 24.30 49.15
C ASP A 15 -7.21 24.12 50.59
N PRO A 16 -8.51 23.86 50.89
CA PRO A 16 -9.48 23.09 50.09
C PRO A 16 -10.99 23.54 50.17
N ASP A 17 -11.84 22.70 49.55
CA ASP A 17 -13.31 22.52 49.73
C ASP A 17 -14.23 23.50 48.93
N GLU A 18 -15.30 23.10 48.22
CA GLU A 18 -16.07 21.86 48.24
C GLU A 18 -16.89 21.71 46.94
N LYS A 19 -16.98 20.47 46.43
CA LYS A 19 -18.02 19.86 45.60
C LYS A 19 -18.93 20.76 44.75
N SER A 20 -18.81 20.60 43.43
CA SER A 20 -19.98 20.37 42.58
C SER A 20 -19.65 19.33 41.52
N ALA A 21 -20.26 18.17 41.69
CA ALA A 21 -20.25 17.07 40.75
C ALA A 21 -21.03 17.46 39.49
N ALA A 22 -20.34 17.57 38.35
CA ALA A 22 -20.95 17.46 37.04
C ALA A 22 -20.25 16.32 36.28
N LYS A 23 -21.03 15.31 35.92
CA LYS A 23 -20.63 14.23 35.00
C LYS A 23 -20.54 14.76 33.57
N LYS A 24 -19.73 14.05 32.77
CA LYS A 24 -19.60 14.04 31.29
C LYS A 24 -18.83 15.23 30.71
N ASP A 25 -17.86 15.04 29.81
CA ASP A 25 -17.71 14.00 28.79
C ASP A 25 -16.31 13.38 28.75
N SER A 26 -16.27 12.11 28.33
CA SER A 26 -15.03 11.43 27.95
C SER A 26 -14.35 12.24 26.85
N ALA A 27 -13.21 12.85 27.17
CA ALA A 27 -12.30 13.36 26.16
C ALA A 27 -11.94 12.20 25.22
N SER A 28 -12.39 12.26 23.97
CA SER A 28 -11.85 11.41 22.93
C SER A 28 -10.36 11.72 22.85
N LYS A 29 -9.49 10.75 23.20
CA LYS A 29 -8.08 10.84 22.87
C LYS A 29 -7.99 10.93 21.35
N GLN A 30 -7.75 12.13 20.85
CA GLN A 30 -7.35 12.37 19.48
C GLN A 30 -5.90 11.92 19.42
N ASN A 31 -5.65 10.71 18.90
CA ASN A 31 -4.29 10.16 18.81
C ASN A 31 -3.51 11.02 17.81
N ASP A 32 -2.28 11.42 18.16
CA ASP A 32 -1.39 12.15 17.27
C ASP A 32 -0.84 11.20 16.20
N CYS A 33 -1.18 11.44 14.94
CA CYS A 33 -0.81 10.58 13.82
C CYS A 33 0.67 10.63 13.45
N THR A 34 1.45 11.48 14.12
CA THR A 34 2.91 11.53 14.05
C THR A 34 3.59 10.75 15.17
N ASP A 35 2.83 10.15 16.09
CA ASP A 35 3.37 9.35 17.19
C ASP A 35 3.91 8.00 16.68
N GLU A 36 5.23 7.82 16.80
CA GLU A 36 5.97 6.61 16.41
C GLU A 36 5.57 5.36 17.21
N TYR A 37 4.84 5.52 18.31
CA TYR A 37 4.38 4.43 19.17
C TYR A 37 2.97 3.93 18.86
N LEU A 38 2.27 4.52 17.89
CA LEU A 38 1.00 3.98 17.41
C LEU A 38 1.20 2.65 16.71
N SER A 39 0.41 1.64 17.08
CA SER A 39 0.39 0.41 16.29
C SER A 39 -0.18 0.69 14.90
N GLN A 40 0.27 -0.03 13.88
CA GLN A 40 -0.19 0.17 12.51
C GLN A 40 -1.71 0.02 12.37
N LYS A 41 -2.34 -0.87 13.16
CA LYS A 41 -3.80 -1.00 13.20
C LYS A 41 -4.46 0.29 13.73
N GLU A 42 -3.94 0.84 14.83
CA GLU A 42 -4.46 2.09 15.41
C GLU A 42 -4.21 3.28 14.47
N TRP A 43 -3.07 3.31 13.80
CA TRP A 43 -2.76 4.30 12.79
C TRP A 43 -3.70 4.18 11.58
N MET A 44 -3.93 2.97 11.06
CA MET A 44 -4.87 2.75 9.96
C MET A 44 -6.32 3.10 10.32
N ASP A 45 -6.74 2.82 11.57
CA ASP A 45 -8.10 3.07 12.03
C ASP A 45 -8.36 4.56 12.35
N HIS A 46 -7.34 5.35 12.68
CA HIS A 46 -7.50 6.73 13.19
C HIS A 46 -6.77 7.83 12.40
N CYS A 47 -5.75 7.48 11.63
CA CYS A 47 -4.81 8.44 11.03
C CYS A 47 -4.79 8.43 9.51
N ALA A 48 -5.55 7.53 8.88
CA ALA A 48 -5.71 7.50 7.44
C ALA A 48 -6.44 8.74 6.86
N GLU A 49 -7.05 9.58 7.70
CA GLU A 49 -7.85 10.74 7.27
C GLU A 49 -7.16 12.11 7.37
N GLU A 50 -6.01 12.22 8.03
CA GLU A 50 -5.36 13.52 8.30
C GLU A 50 -3.91 13.58 7.77
N SER A 51 -3.71 13.48 6.46
CA SER A 51 -2.45 13.95 5.86
C SER A 51 -2.54 15.45 5.60
N SER A 52 -2.04 16.25 6.55
CA SER A 52 -1.75 17.68 6.36
C SER A 52 -0.46 17.85 5.56
N GLY A 53 -0.50 17.50 4.27
CA GLY A 53 0.54 17.83 3.30
C GLY A 53 0.28 19.21 2.69
N THR A 54 1.13 20.18 3.01
CA THR A 54 1.05 21.54 2.44
C THR A 54 1.58 21.57 1.01
N GLY A 55 0.70 21.80 0.05
CA GLY A 55 1.05 22.35 -1.27
C GLY A 55 1.06 21.34 -2.43
N GLY A 56 -0.04 21.32 -3.18
CA GLY A 56 -0.23 20.53 -4.40
C GLY A 56 -1.71 20.27 -4.62
N ASP A 57 -2.38 21.23 -5.27
CA ASP A 57 -3.61 21.05 -6.07
C ASP A 57 -4.52 19.82 -5.82
N GLY A 58 -4.99 19.67 -4.58
CA GLY A 58 -6.42 19.46 -4.28
C GLY A 58 -7.12 18.18 -4.79
N THR A 59 -6.40 17.18 -5.31
CA THR A 59 -6.96 15.84 -5.57
C THR A 59 -6.11 14.70 -4.98
N ALA A 60 -5.36 14.97 -3.92
CA ALA A 60 -4.87 13.91 -3.02
C ALA A 60 -6.05 13.36 -2.20
N GLY A 61 -6.96 12.67 -2.89
CA GLY A 61 -8.02 11.92 -2.26
C GLY A 61 -7.41 10.84 -1.39
N LEU A 62 -7.77 10.86 -0.10
CA LEU A 62 -7.70 9.77 0.87
C LEU A 62 -7.39 8.42 0.19
N ALA A 63 -6.26 7.80 0.52
CA ALA A 63 -5.89 6.48 -0.01
C ALA A 63 -6.89 5.43 0.48
N LYS A 64 -8.04 5.36 -0.18
CA LYS A 64 -9.08 4.38 0.06
C LYS A 64 -8.45 3.01 -0.14
N THR A 65 -8.49 2.16 0.89
CA THR A 65 -8.12 0.76 0.72
C THR A 65 -9.10 0.13 -0.26
N LEU A 66 -8.59 -0.27 -1.41
CA LEU A 66 -9.32 -0.90 -2.50
C LEU A 66 -9.49 -2.39 -2.23
N LYS A 67 -10.47 -3.00 -2.87
CA LYS A 67 -10.64 -4.46 -2.89
C LYS A 67 -10.12 -5.05 -4.19
N LEU A 68 -9.71 -6.32 -4.18
CA LEU A 68 -9.45 -7.05 -5.42
C LEU A 68 -10.63 -6.86 -6.41
N GLY A 69 -10.32 -6.50 -7.64
CA GLY A 69 -11.26 -6.17 -8.72
C GLY A 69 -11.66 -4.69 -8.80
N GLU A 70 -11.32 -3.86 -7.80
CA GLU A 70 -11.54 -2.41 -7.88
C GLU A 70 -10.40 -1.72 -8.65
N PRO A 71 -10.71 -0.86 -9.63
CA PRO A 71 -9.69 -0.13 -10.36
C PRO A 71 -9.13 1.07 -9.58
N ALA A 72 -7.88 1.43 -9.83
CA ALA A 72 -7.31 2.72 -9.48
C ALA A 72 -6.83 3.45 -10.75
N GLN A 73 -6.95 4.78 -10.77
CA GLN A 73 -6.23 5.61 -11.73
C GLN A 73 -4.92 6.06 -11.08
N THR A 74 -3.81 5.84 -11.77
CA THR A 74 -2.45 6.11 -11.30
C THR A 74 -1.70 6.92 -12.35
N ILE A 75 -0.74 7.73 -11.91
CA ILE A 75 0.16 8.41 -12.82
C ILE A 75 1.20 7.41 -13.34
N GLY A 76 1.47 7.45 -14.64
CA GLY A 76 2.50 6.58 -15.22
C GLY A 76 3.90 6.98 -14.74
N ASP A 77 4.86 6.12 -15.02
CA ASP A 77 6.25 6.33 -14.62
C ASP A 77 6.80 7.70 -15.09
N GLU A 78 7.68 8.30 -14.29
CA GLU A 78 8.21 9.65 -14.50
C GLU A 78 7.15 10.76 -14.69
N GLY A 79 5.91 10.53 -14.25
CA GLY A 79 4.80 11.49 -14.40
C GLY A 79 4.10 11.41 -15.76
N VAL A 80 4.37 10.38 -16.58
CA VAL A 80 3.91 10.32 -17.97
C VAL A 80 2.59 9.55 -18.11
N GLY A 81 1.55 10.27 -18.51
CA GLY A 81 0.24 9.69 -18.81
C GLY A 81 -0.48 9.15 -17.57
N VAL A 82 -1.63 8.50 -17.79
CA VAL A 82 -2.45 7.92 -16.72
C VAL A 82 -2.79 6.48 -17.06
N LEU A 83 -2.58 5.60 -16.09
CA LEU A 83 -2.99 4.21 -16.15
C LEU A 83 -4.24 3.99 -15.29
N GLN A 84 -5.10 3.07 -15.73
CA GLN A 84 -6.06 2.42 -14.88
C GLN A 84 -5.56 1.00 -14.59
N ILE A 85 -5.20 0.73 -13.33
CA ILE A 85 -4.70 -0.55 -12.87
C ILE A 85 -5.81 -1.27 -12.09
N THR A 86 -6.08 -2.53 -12.42
CA THR A 86 -7.11 -3.35 -11.78
C THR A 86 -6.55 -4.75 -11.48
N PRO A 87 -6.01 -4.99 -10.28
CA PRO A 87 -5.72 -6.34 -9.81
C PRO A 87 -7.02 -7.10 -9.69
N ASP A 88 -7.16 -8.23 -10.38
CA ASP A 88 -8.43 -8.96 -10.47
C ASP A 88 -8.36 -10.40 -9.99
N THR A 89 -7.16 -10.97 -9.91
CA THR A 89 -6.93 -12.35 -9.53
C THR A 89 -5.70 -12.44 -8.63
N VAL A 90 -5.77 -13.27 -7.59
CA VAL A 90 -4.63 -13.71 -6.81
C VAL A 90 -4.62 -15.23 -6.73
N VAL A 91 -3.45 -15.84 -6.86
CA VAL A 91 -3.22 -17.28 -6.74
C VAL A 91 -2.04 -17.53 -5.81
N TYR A 92 -2.16 -18.55 -4.97
CA TYR A 92 -1.12 -19.01 -4.06
C TYR A 92 -0.68 -20.42 -4.45
N VAL A 93 0.60 -20.58 -4.80
CA VAL A 93 1.18 -21.86 -5.21
C VAL A 93 2.54 -22.06 -4.56
N LYS A 94 3.00 -23.31 -4.44
CA LYS A 94 4.35 -23.61 -3.91
C LYS A 94 5.42 -23.60 -4.99
N GLU A 95 5.00 -23.82 -6.24
CA GLU A 95 5.82 -23.98 -7.43
C GLU A 95 5.08 -23.29 -8.58
N GLY A 96 5.81 -22.68 -9.51
CA GLY A 96 5.25 -21.92 -10.63
C GLY A 96 6.30 -21.57 -11.68
N GLY A 97 6.00 -21.75 -12.97
CA GLY A 97 6.91 -21.39 -14.07
C GLY A 97 8.24 -22.17 -14.02
N GLY A 98 8.18 -23.46 -13.69
CA GLY A 98 9.36 -24.31 -13.48
C GLY A 98 10.14 -24.08 -12.19
N GLU A 99 9.74 -23.10 -11.37
CA GLU A 99 10.45 -22.71 -10.16
C GLU A 99 9.75 -23.15 -8.89
N LYS A 100 10.54 -23.33 -7.81
CA LYS A 100 10.02 -23.58 -6.47
C LYS A 100 10.20 -22.35 -5.60
N SER A 101 9.17 -22.02 -4.82
CA SER A 101 9.26 -20.96 -3.82
C SER A 101 10.37 -21.28 -2.81
N ALA A 102 11.21 -20.28 -2.55
CA ALA A 102 12.26 -20.33 -1.55
C ALA A 102 11.68 -20.20 -0.14
N ASN A 103 10.64 -19.37 0.04
CA ASN A 103 10.02 -19.09 1.33
C ASN A 103 8.78 -19.95 1.60
N GLY A 104 8.26 -20.60 0.57
CA GLY A 104 7.31 -21.70 0.67
C GLY A 104 5.96 -21.48 -0.04
N VAL A 105 5.63 -20.24 -0.41
CA VAL A 105 4.44 -19.91 -1.21
C VAL A 105 4.71 -18.71 -2.11
N PHE A 106 4.55 -18.87 -3.42
CA PHE A 106 4.36 -17.73 -4.31
C PHE A 106 2.95 -17.18 -4.20
N ALA A 107 2.81 -15.88 -3.99
CA ALA A 107 1.57 -15.13 -4.25
C ALA A 107 1.70 -14.45 -5.61
N VAL A 108 0.83 -14.82 -6.55
CA VAL A 108 0.80 -14.31 -7.92
C VAL A 108 -0.47 -13.48 -8.08
N ALA A 109 -0.32 -12.17 -8.21
CA ALA A 109 -1.42 -11.25 -8.48
C ALA A 109 -1.43 -10.89 -9.97
N THR A 110 -2.57 -11.04 -10.65
CA THR A 110 -2.72 -10.56 -12.03
C THR A 110 -3.56 -9.30 -12.08
N MET A 111 -3.25 -8.45 -13.04
CA MET A 111 -3.90 -7.17 -13.21
C MET A 111 -4.11 -6.80 -14.67
N LYS A 112 -5.19 -6.06 -14.91
CA LYS A 112 -5.40 -5.36 -16.16
C LYS A 112 -4.85 -3.94 -16.03
N VAL A 113 -4.03 -3.52 -16.98
CA VAL A 113 -3.43 -2.19 -17.03
C VAL A 113 -3.87 -1.51 -18.31
N LYS A 114 -4.54 -0.35 -18.22
CA LYS A 114 -5.12 0.35 -19.36
C LYS A 114 -4.62 1.79 -19.44
N ALA A 115 -4.19 2.23 -20.61
CA ALA A 115 -3.88 3.65 -20.82
C ALA A 115 -5.17 4.47 -20.91
N MET A 116 -5.25 5.53 -20.11
CA MET A 116 -6.45 6.37 -19.97
C MET A 116 -6.36 7.71 -20.69
N THR A 117 -5.19 8.02 -21.28
CA THR A 117 -4.93 9.29 -21.97
C THR A 117 -4.52 9.06 -23.43
N GLY A 118 -4.30 10.16 -24.15
CA GLY A 118 -3.71 10.15 -25.49
C GLY A 118 -2.19 9.93 -25.52
N ALA A 119 -1.53 9.83 -24.36
CA ALA A 119 -0.11 9.49 -24.25
C ALA A 119 0.06 8.02 -23.81
N PRO A 120 1.09 7.31 -24.31
CA PRO A 120 1.49 6.04 -23.75
C PRO A 120 1.90 6.24 -22.28
N ALA A 121 1.73 5.19 -21.47
CA ALA A 121 2.08 5.24 -20.05
C ALA A 121 2.61 3.88 -19.59
N ALA A 122 3.63 3.89 -18.75
CA ALA A 122 4.22 2.70 -18.13
C ALA A 122 3.91 2.66 -16.63
N GLN A 123 3.95 1.47 -16.05
CA GLN A 123 3.96 1.31 -14.60
C GLN A 123 5.34 1.72 -14.06
N SER A 124 5.39 2.24 -12.84
CA SER A 124 6.65 2.57 -12.19
C SER A 124 7.47 1.32 -11.91
N ALA A 125 8.73 1.36 -12.33
CA ALA A 125 9.62 0.23 -12.22
C ALA A 125 10.06 0.02 -10.76
N PRO A 126 10.02 -1.22 -10.23
CA PRO A 126 10.42 -1.47 -8.86
C PRO A 126 11.87 -1.08 -8.51
N ILE A 127 12.76 -1.01 -9.50
CA ILE A 127 14.19 -0.69 -9.32
C ILE A 127 14.45 0.76 -8.86
N THR A 128 13.49 1.67 -9.06
CA THR A 128 13.61 3.06 -8.56
C THR A 128 13.30 3.17 -7.05
N GLY A 129 12.89 2.08 -6.40
CA GLY A 129 12.41 2.05 -5.02
C GLY A 129 10.88 2.13 -4.90
N ASP A 130 10.21 2.39 -6.03
CA ASP A 130 8.77 2.52 -6.19
C ASP A 130 8.14 1.21 -6.69
N GLY A 131 6.94 1.25 -7.28
CA GLY A 131 6.29 0.07 -7.85
C GLY A 131 5.66 -0.86 -6.80
N TRP A 132 5.76 -2.17 -7.04
CA TRP A 132 4.95 -3.17 -6.36
C TRP A 132 5.58 -3.74 -5.09
N LYS A 133 4.78 -3.82 -4.02
CA LYS A 133 5.14 -4.48 -2.76
C LYS A 133 3.95 -5.29 -2.22
N TRP A 134 4.24 -6.38 -1.53
CA TRP A 134 3.26 -7.09 -0.72
C TRP A 134 3.41 -6.71 0.75
N ILE A 135 2.36 -6.18 1.37
CA ILE A 135 2.33 -5.94 2.81
C ILE A 135 1.66 -7.15 3.47
N ALA A 136 2.44 -7.92 4.22
CA ALA A 136 1.98 -9.08 4.96
C ALA A 136 1.09 -8.67 6.16
N PRO A 137 0.33 -9.62 6.76
CA PRO A 137 -0.58 -9.30 7.87
C PRO A 137 0.11 -8.74 9.13
N ASP A 138 1.40 -9.00 9.31
CA ASP A 138 2.23 -8.45 10.40
C ASP A 138 2.81 -7.06 10.07
N GLY A 139 2.53 -6.53 8.88
CA GLY A 139 2.96 -5.22 8.43
C GLY A 139 4.29 -5.20 7.68
N GLU A 140 4.97 -6.34 7.53
CA GLU A 140 6.21 -6.42 6.73
C GLU A 140 5.91 -6.14 5.25
N ALA A 141 6.68 -5.23 4.65
CA ALA A 141 6.60 -4.93 3.22
C ALA A 141 7.66 -5.74 2.47
N ILE A 142 7.21 -6.53 1.51
CA ILE A 142 8.00 -7.52 0.78
C ILE A 142 8.10 -7.05 -0.67
N GLY A 143 9.32 -6.93 -1.18
CA GLY A 143 9.60 -6.49 -2.54
C GLY A 143 9.31 -7.57 -3.58
N PHE A 144 9.17 -7.13 -4.84
CA PHE A 144 8.99 -7.99 -6.01
C PHE A 144 10.15 -8.99 -6.23
N ASP A 145 11.32 -8.75 -5.63
CA ASP A 145 12.56 -9.54 -5.74
C ASP A 145 12.74 -10.55 -4.60
N SER A 146 11.68 -10.79 -3.82
CA SER A 146 11.70 -11.78 -2.73
C SER A 146 11.95 -13.21 -3.24
N GLY A 147 12.91 -13.91 -2.65
CA GLY A 147 13.14 -15.33 -2.92
C GLY A 147 13.35 -15.61 -4.42
N ASN A 148 12.51 -16.48 -4.98
CA ASN A 148 12.56 -16.88 -6.40
C ASN A 148 11.50 -16.20 -7.26
N SER A 149 10.84 -15.13 -6.79
CA SER A 149 9.69 -14.52 -7.48
C SER A 149 10.00 -14.05 -8.90
N THR A 150 11.17 -13.45 -9.15
CA THR A 150 11.56 -12.91 -10.46
C THR A 150 11.77 -13.97 -11.53
N ASN A 151 11.89 -15.24 -11.14
CA ASN A 151 12.09 -16.36 -12.06
C ASN A 151 10.75 -16.96 -12.53
N VAL A 152 9.63 -16.57 -11.92
CA VAL A 152 8.30 -17.05 -12.28
C VAL A 152 7.74 -16.20 -13.41
N THR A 153 7.57 -16.80 -14.59
CA THR A 153 7.01 -16.12 -15.77
C THR A 153 5.63 -16.64 -16.12
N LEU A 154 4.76 -15.76 -16.60
CA LEU A 154 3.45 -16.11 -17.15
C LEU A 154 3.29 -15.47 -18.53
N ASP A 155 3.19 -16.27 -19.58
CA ASP A 155 3.18 -15.81 -20.98
C ASP A 155 2.15 -14.70 -21.22
N LYS A 156 0.90 -14.90 -20.76
CA LYS A 156 -0.19 -13.94 -20.97
C LYS A 156 -0.08 -12.70 -20.08
N TYR A 157 0.56 -12.82 -18.92
CA TYR A 157 0.57 -11.80 -17.87
C TYR A 157 1.97 -11.17 -17.71
N SER A 158 2.61 -10.87 -18.84
CA SER A 158 4.02 -10.47 -18.93
C SER A 158 4.21 -8.98 -19.26
N SER A 159 3.18 -8.14 -19.12
CA SER A 159 3.29 -6.70 -19.41
C SER A 159 4.32 -6.02 -18.50
N GLY A 160 5.34 -5.40 -19.11
CA GLY A 160 6.34 -4.59 -18.39
C GLY A 160 6.74 -3.31 -19.14
N GLY A 161 6.03 -2.97 -20.23
CA GLY A 161 6.33 -1.82 -21.08
C GLY A 161 5.23 -0.76 -21.06
N GLU A 162 5.37 0.22 -21.95
CA GLU A 162 4.36 1.26 -22.16
C GLU A 162 3.06 0.68 -22.73
N VAL A 163 1.95 0.94 -22.04
CA VAL A 163 0.62 0.68 -22.58
C VAL A 163 0.24 1.81 -23.53
N GLN A 164 -0.06 1.46 -24.78
CA GLN A 164 -0.39 2.43 -25.82
C GLN A 164 -1.78 3.08 -25.60
N PRO A 165 -1.99 4.32 -26.08
CA PRO A 165 -3.26 5.03 -25.93
C PRO A 165 -4.49 4.21 -26.38
N GLY A 166 -5.49 4.13 -25.50
CA GLY A 166 -6.74 3.40 -25.77
C GLY A 166 -6.65 1.87 -25.72
N THR A 167 -5.48 1.30 -25.45
CA THR A 167 -5.27 -0.15 -25.31
C THR A 167 -5.18 -0.56 -23.84
N TYR A 168 -5.07 -1.87 -23.62
CA TYR A 168 -4.77 -2.44 -22.31
C TYR A 168 -3.84 -3.63 -22.49
N GLU A 169 -3.10 -3.94 -21.42
CA GLU A 169 -2.27 -5.13 -21.30
C GLU A 169 -2.62 -5.88 -20.01
N TRP A 170 -2.20 -7.14 -19.96
CA TRP A 170 -2.31 -7.99 -18.78
C TRP A 170 -0.93 -8.15 -18.15
N GLY A 171 -0.83 -7.83 -16.87
CA GLY A 171 0.38 -7.96 -16.07
C GLY A 171 0.20 -8.94 -14.94
N SER A 172 1.32 -9.37 -14.37
CA SER A 172 1.37 -10.09 -13.11
C SER A 172 2.50 -9.57 -12.25
N GLU A 173 2.32 -9.71 -10.95
CA GLU A 173 3.36 -9.49 -9.94
C GLU A 173 3.42 -10.71 -9.04
N VAL A 174 4.64 -11.17 -8.76
CA VAL A 174 4.90 -12.38 -8.00
C VAL A 174 5.71 -12.02 -6.76
N PHE A 175 5.31 -12.59 -5.62
CA PHE A 175 6.03 -12.46 -4.36
C PHE A 175 6.27 -13.85 -3.77
N ASP A 176 7.47 -14.12 -3.25
CA ASP A 176 7.84 -15.35 -2.58
C ASP A 176 7.71 -15.17 -1.07
N LEU A 177 6.60 -15.66 -0.55
CA LEU A 177 6.14 -15.45 0.80
C LEU A 177 6.34 -16.69 1.66
N THR A 178 6.56 -16.48 2.96
CA THR A 178 6.39 -17.54 3.95
C THR A 178 4.92 -17.91 4.10
N ALA A 179 4.65 -19.10 4.65
CA ALA A 179 3.28 -19.52 4.97
C ALA A 179 2.55 -18.61 5.97
N ALA A 180 3.28 -17.83 6.78
CA ALA A 180 2.69 -16.84 7.69
C ALA A 180 2.27 -15.56 6.95
N GLN A 181 3.08 -15.12 5.99
CA GLN A 181 2.84 -13.94 5.15
C GLN A 181 1.75 -14.20 4.09
N ALA A 182 1.63 -15.44 3.58
CA ALA A 182 0.64 -15.86 2.59
C ALA A 182 -0.77 -16.11 3.18
N LYS A 183 -1.25 -15.26 4.09
CA LYS A 183 -2.58 -15.35 4.73
C LYS A 183 -3.47 -14.17 4.34
N GLY A 184 -3.40 -13.81 3.06
CA GLY A 184 -3.88 -12.53 2.56
C GLY A 184 -2.90 -11.42 2.93
N GLY A 185 -3.24 -10.19 2.57
CA GLY A 185 -2.32 -9.08 2.73
C GLY A 185 -2.86 -7.83 2.07
N THR A 186 -1.96 -6.95 1.71
CA THR A 186 -2.26 -5.76 0.89
C THR A 186 -1.25 -5.71 -0.25
N LEU A 187 -1.75 -5.68 -1.47
CA LEU A 187 -0.93 -5.36 -2.63
C LEU A 187 -0.80 -3.83 -2.68
N LEU A 188 0.43 -3.34 -2.59
CA LEU A 188 0.78 -1.93 -2.66
C LEU A 188 1.41 -1.64 -4.03
N TYR A 189 0.97 -0.57 -4.67
CA TYR A 189 1.63 0.03 -5.82
C TYR A 189 1.93 1.50 -5.51
N THR A 190 3.15 1.94 -5.81
CA THR A 190 3.52 3.36 -5.77
C THR A 190 3.69 3.85 -7.20
N ASP A 191 2.96 4.90 -7.57
CA ASP A 191 2.94 5.43 -8.93
C ASP A 191 4.07 6.45 -9.20
N GLY A 192 4.13 7.00 -10.41
CA GLY A 192 5.22 7.88 -10.84
C GLY A 192 5.30 9.22 -10.10
N GLU A 193 4.29 9.58 -9.31
CA GLU A 193 4.30 10.76 -8.43
C GLU A 193 4.51 10.40 -6.95
N GLY A 194 4.74 9.12 -6.65
CA GLY A 194 4.90 8.64 -5.28
C GLY A 194 3.58 8.34 -4.56
N THR A 195 2.45 8.32 -5.26
CA THR A 195 1.14 8.04 -4.67
C THR A 195 0.98 6.53 -4.44
N ALA A 196 0.63 6.16 -3.21
CA ALA A 196 0.45 4.77 -2.79
C ALA A 196 -1.01 4.29 -2.96
N TYR A 197 -1.19 3.23 -3.75
CA TYR A 197 -2.46 2.54 -3.97
C TYR A 197 -2.44 1.16 -3.31
N ARG A 198 -3.49 0.83 -2.57
CA ARG A 198 -3.51 -0.35 -1.70
C ARG A 198 -4.75 -1.19 -1.97
N TRP A 199 -4.56 -2.43 -2.40
CA TRP A 199 -5.63 -3.40 -2.58
C TRP A 199 -5.57 -4.50 -1.52
N LYS A 200 -6.67 -4.74 -0.82
CA LYS A 200 -6.78 -5.87 0.10
C LYS A 200 -6.82 -7.18 -0.68
N MET A 201 -5.88 -8.07 -0.38
CA MET A 201 -5.78 -9.37 -1.02
C MET A 201 -6.45 -10.47 -0.17
N PRO A 202 -7.33 -11.29 -0.76
CA PRO A 202 -7.89 -12.47 -0.12
C PRO A 202 -6.82 -13.48 0.29
N ALA A 203 -7.07 -14.27 1.33
CA ALA A 203 -6.15 -15.31 1.82
C ALA A 203 -6.17 -16.63 1.05
N THR A 204 -7.02 -16.71 0.02
CA THR A 204 -7.19 -17.90 -0.82
C THR A 204 -7.26 -17.45 -2.27
N ASP A 205 -6.99 -18.38 -3.20
CA ASP A 205 -7.12 -18.11 -4.62
C ASP A 205 -8.49 -17.51 -4.94
N THR A 206 -8.48 -16.34 -5.58
CA THR A 206 -9.69 -15.56 -5.83
C THR A 206 -9.53 -14.80 -7.12
N GLY A 207 -10.60 -14.69 -7.91
CA GLY A 207 -10.64 -13.91 -9.13
C GLY A 207 -11.12 -14.71 -10.34
N PRO A 208 -11.42 -14.03 -11.46
CA PRO A 208 -11.95 -14.67 -12.65
C PRO A 208 -10.91 -15.54 -13.37
N ASN A 209 -9.62 -15.27 -13.20
CA ASN A 209 -8.56 -15.94 -13.97
C ASN A 209 -7.83 -17.06 -13.22
N VAL A 210 -8.28 -17.46 -12.00
CA VAL A 210 -7.56 -18.43 -11.15
C VAL A 210 -7.16 -19.70 -11.91
N ALA A 211 -8.09 -20.28 -12.68
CA ALA A 211 -7.84 -21.53 -13.39
C ALA A 211 -6.77 -21.38 -14.50
N GLU A 212 -6.81 -20.26 -15.24
CA GLU A 212 -5.86 -19.97 -16.31
C GLU A 212 -4.47 -19.65 -15.75
N VAL A 213 -4.40 -18.85 -14.68
CA VAL A 213 -3.15 -18.51 -13.99
C VAL A 213 -2.47 -19.78 -13.48
N LYS A 214 -3.21 -20.67 -12.80
CA LYS A 214 -2.67 -21.95 -12.35
C LYS A 214 -2.18 -22.85 -13.48
N LYS A 215 -2.85 -22.81 -14.62
CA LYS A 215 -2.44 -23.58 -15.80
C LYS A 215 -1.08 -23.09 -16.30
N GLN A 216 -0.92 -21.78 -16.50
CA GLN A 216 0.36 -21.21 -16.95
C GLN A 216 1.50 -21.43 -15.95
N LEU A 217 1.20 -21.41 -14.65
CA LEU A 217 2.20 -21.69 -13.61
C LEU A 217 2.63 -23.16 -13.57
N ALA A 218 1.82 -24.09 -14.08
CA ALA A 218 2.14 -25.51 -14.09
C ALA A 218 2.96 -25.95 -15.30
N ASP A 219 3.08 -25.10 -16.32
CA ASP A 219 3.87 -25.31 -17.52
C ASP A 219 5.37 -25.03 -17.26
#